data_AF-A0A520DKZ8-F1
#
_entry.id   AF-A0A520DKZ8-F1
#
_cell.length_a   1.000
_cell.length_b   1.000
_cell.length_c   1.000
_cell.angle_alpha   90.00
_cell.angle_beta   90.00
_cell.angle_gamma   90.00
#
_symmetry.space_group_name_H-M   'P 1'
#
loop_
_entity.id
_entity.type
_entity.pdbx_description
1 polymer ?
#
loop_
_entity_poly.entity_id
_entity_poly.type
_entity_poly.pdbx_seq_one_letter_code
_entity_poly.pdbx_strand_id
1 'polypeptide(L)'
;MGINLWIKPIKFALSIGIYCFSWGLLLAQLPDGKGKIYFVRFTVFAMGFEMFCVATQAARGELSHFNQSGIYNIVIYSLMGIVIMLQTIFSLYIAIKFFKYRPLEISDAMIWAIRLGILISIFFAFQGGFIGQRMAHTVGAGDGGPGILFFNWSTRHGDLRIAHFFGLHALQILPAFAWIFKAKGKLPVIIFGVAYFLCVSFLFYHALLGKVF
;
A
#
# COMPACT_ATOMS: atom_id res chain seq x y z
N MET A 1 -10.69 6.91 19.93
CA MET A 1 -9.51 6.35 20.63
C MET A 1 -8.56 7.51 20.90
N GLY A 2 -8.22 7.81 22.15
CA GLY A 2 -7.44 8.99 22.55
C GLY A 2 -5.96 8.97 22.14
N ILE A 3 -5.67 8.58 20.89
CA ILE A 3 -4.33 8.60 20.31
C ILE A 3 -4.02 10.01 19.81
N ASN A 4 -2.74 10.39 19.86
CA ASN A 4 -2.30 11.68 19.35
C ASN A 4 -2.67 11.83 17.86
N LEU A 5 -3.32 12.94 17.51
CA LEU A 5 -3.80 13.27 16.17
C LEU A 5 -2.70 13.18 15.09
N TRP A 6 -1.46 13.46 15.47
CA TRP A 6 -0.28 13.47 14.58
C TRP A 6 0.30 12.09 14.29
N ILE A 7 -0.13 11.04 15.00
CA ILE A 7 0.31 9.67 14.71
C ILE A 7 -0.07 9.27 13.28
N LYS A 8 -1.25 9.69 12.81
CA LYS A 8 -1.69 9.38 11.45
C LYS A 8 -0.80 10.10 10.40
N PRO A 9 -0.59 11.42 10.44
CA PRO A 9 0.38 12.10 9.59
C PRO A 9 1.78 11.46 9.59
N ILE A 10 2.31 11.07 10.76
CA ILE A 10 3.64 10.43 10.86
C ILE A 10 3.67 9.10 10.10
N LYS A 11 2.65 8.25 10.27
CA LYS A 11 2.55 6.99 9.51
C LYS A 11 2.49 7.22 8.00
N PHE A 12 1.70 8.21 7.56
CA PHE A 12 1.60 8.56 6.15
C PHE A 12 2.94 9.05 5.61
N ALA A 13 3.64 9.93 6.32
CA ALA A 13 4.96 10.41 5.93
C ALA A 13 5.98 9.27 5.80
N LEU A 14 6.03 8.35 6.79
CA LEU A 14 6.90 7.18 6.73
C LEU A 14 6.57 6.27 5.55
N SER A 15 5.27 5.97 5.35
CA SER A 15 4.80 5.13 4.25
C SER A 15 5.10 5.74 2.89
N ILE A 16 4.85 7.04 2.72
CA ILE A 16 5.16 7.81 1.50
C ILE A 16 6.66 7.79 1.24
N GLY A 17 7.49 8.02 2.27
CA GLY A 17 8.95 7.97 2.14
C GLY A 17 9.43 6.61 1.63
N ILE A 18 8.97 5.52 2.25
CA ILE A 18 9.29 4.15 1.84
C ILE A 18 8.79 3.88 0.42
N TYR A 19 7.58 4.31 0.09
CA TYR A 19 6.98 4.13 -1.24
C TYR A 19 7.80 4.85 -2.32
N CYS A 20 8.10 6.13 -2.14
CA CYS A 20 8.90 6.93 -3.06
C CYS A 20 10.32 6.35 -3.23
N PHE A 21 10.96 5.95 -2.14
CA PHE A 21 12.27 5.30 -2.17
C PHE A 21 12.24 3.99 -2.97
N SER A 22 11.24 3.14 -2.70
CA SER A 22 11.05 1.86 -3.40
C SER A 22 10.87 2.07 -4.90
N TRP A 23 9.99 2.99 -5.30
CA TRP A 23 9.80 3.31 -6.72
C TRP A 23 11.04 3.93 -7.36
N GLY A 24 11.81 4.73 -6.63
CA GLY A 24 13.11 5.23 -7.12
C GLY A 24 14.04 4.08 -7.53
N LEU A 25 14.17 3.07 -6.68
CA LEU A 25 14.99 1.88 -6.96
C LEU A 25 14.46 1.05 -8.14
N LEU A 26 13.14 0.86 -8.21
CA LEU A 26 12.52 0.08 -9.29
C LEU A 26 12.66 0.78 -10.64
N LEU A 27 12.32 2.07 -10.70
CA LEU A 27 12.36 2.84 -11.95
C LEU A 27 13.79 3.00 -12.50
N ALA A 28 14.83 2.89 -11.66
CA ALA A 28 16.22 2.84 -12.11
C ALA A 28 16.50 1.63 -13.01
N GLN A 29 15.72 0.54 -12.87
CA GLN A 29 15.86 -0.67 -13.68
C GLN A 29 15.15 -0.57 -15.04
N LEU A 30 14.36 0.49 -15.28
CA LEU A 30 13.67 0.71 -16.55
C LEU A 30 14.39 1.79 -17.36
N PRO A 31 14.41 1.65 -18.70
CA PRO A 31 14.99 2.64 -19.58
C PRO A 31 14.26 3.96 -19.44
N ASP A 32 14.99 5.05 -19.67
CA ASP A 32 14.40 6.37 -19.63
C ASP A 32 13.35 6.55 -20.73
N GLY A 33 12.29 7.27 -20.39
CA GLY A 33 11.19 7.52 -21.30
C GLY A 33 10.10 8.36 -20.68
N LYS A 34 9.23 8.91 -21.53
CA LYS A 34 8.14 9.81 -21.10
C LYS A 34 7.26 9.18 -20.02
N GLY A 35 6.96 7.88 -20.12
CA GLY A 35 6.15 7.15 -19.13
C GLY A 35 6.76 7.15 -17.73
N LYS A 36 8.08 6.96 -17.60
CA LYS A 36 8.80 7.04 -16.33
C LYS A 36 8.74 8.45 -15.75
N ILE A 37 8.97 9.47 -16.58
CA ILE A 37 8.91 10.88 -16.18
C ILE A 37 7.51 11.25 -15.68
N TYR A 38 6.46 10.88 -16.42
CA TYR A 38 5.08 11.16 -16.02
C TYR A 38 4.69 10.43 -14.73
N PHE A 39 5.12 9.17 -14.57
CA PHE A 39 4.90 8.43 -13.33
C PHE A 39 5.55 9.14 -12.14
N VAL A 40 6.81 9.57 -12.25
CA VAL A 40 7.51 10.28 -11.17
C VAL A 40 6.81 11.59 -10.82
N ARG A 41 6.50 12.42 -11.83
CA ARG A 41 5.81 13.70 -11.62
C ARG A 41 4.45 13.52 -10.94
N PHE A 42 3.68 12.55 -11.42
CA PHE A 42 2.38 12.24 -10.83
C PHE A 42 2.51 11.68 -9.41
N THR A 43 3.51 10.82 -9.15
CA THR A 43 3.78 10.28 -7.81
C THR A 43 4.11 11.38 -6.82
N VAL A 44 4.99 12.33 -7.20
CA VAL A 44 5.34 13.47 -6.35
C VAL A 44 4.10 14.32 -6.03
N PHE A 45 3.28 14.61 -7.04
CA PHE A 45 2.00 15.30 -6.85
C PHE A 45 1.06 14.53 -5.93
N ALA A 46 0.81 13.25 -6.22
CA ALA A 46 -0.15 12.42 -5.50
C ALA A 46 0.22 12.25 -4.02
N MET A 47 1.49 11.95 -3.75
CA MET A 47 1.97 11.78 -2.37
C MET A 47 2.02 13.11 -1.61
N GLY A 48 2.40 14.21 -2.28
CA GLY A 48 2.37 15.55 -1.69
C GLY A 48 0.94 16.00 -1.35
N PHE A 49 0.00 15.76 -2.26
CA PHE A 49 -1.42 16.04 -2.07
C PHE A 49 -2.00 15.22 -0.91
N GLU A 50 -1.73 13.91 -0.88
CA GLU A 50 -2.19 13.02 0.20
C GLU A 50 -1.67 13.50 1.56
N MET A 51 -0.38 13.82 1.64
CA MET A 51 0.23 14.31 2.88
C MET A 51 -0.38 15.66 3.31
N PHE A 52 -0.61 16.57 2.37
CA PHE A 52 -1.26 17.86 2.64
C PHE A 52 -2.68 17.67 3.20
N CYS A 53 -3.51 16.82 2.58
CA CYS A 53 -4.86 16.54 3.05
C CYS A 53 -4.87 15.85 4.42
N VAL A 54 -3.99 14.87 4.66
CA VAL A 54 -3.91 14.18 5.96
C VAL A 54 -3.45 15.14 7.07
N ALA A 55 -2.45 16.00 6.80
CA ALA A 55 -1.95 16.95 7.78
C ALA A 55 -2.98 18.05 8.11
N THR A 56 -3.66 18.60 7.11
CA THR A 56 -4.68 19.64 7.32
C THR A 56 -5.89 19.11 8.09
N GLN A 57 -6.35 17.90 7.79
CA GLN A 57 -7.42 17.25 8.56
C GLN A 57 -7.00 16.99 10.02
N ALA A 58 -5.76 16.52 10.25
CA ALA A 58 -5.24 16.34 11.61
C ALA A 58 -5.17 17.66 12.38
N ALA A 59 -4.73 18.75 11.73
CA ALA A 59 -4.70 20.09 12.32
C ALA A 59 -6.09 20.62 12.68
N ARG A 60 -7.13 20.22 11.93
CA ARG A 60 -8.54 20.53 12.21
C ARG A 60 -9.15 19.65 13.31
N GLY A 61 -8.42 18.66 13.83
CA GLY A 61 -8.97 17.66 14.76
C GLY A 61 -9.97 16.70 14.09
N GLU A 62 -9.97 16.65 12.76
CA GLU A 62 -10.92 15.90 11.95
C GLU A 62 -10.30 14.62 11.39
N LEU A 63 -11.15 13.62 11.17
CA LEU A 63 -10.72 12.42 10.46
C LEU A 63 -10.50 12.76 8.97
N SER A 64 -9.36 12.35 8.39
CA SER A 64 -9.13 12.50 6.94
C SER A 64 -9.75 11.39 6.10
N HIS A 65 -9.94 10.22 6.68
CA HIS A 65 -10.58 9.07 6.03
C HIS A 65 -11.81 8.70 6.85
N PHE A 66 -12.86 8.25 6.17
CA PHE A 66 -14.17 7.94 6.75
C PHE A 66 -14.95 9.13 7.30
N ASN A 67 -14.54 10.36 6.96
CA ASN A 67 -15.23 11.56 7.40
C ASN A 67 -16.11 12.12 6.28
N GLN A 68 -17.42 11.97 6.44
CA GLN A 68 -18.41 12.53 5.53
C GLN A 68 -19.23 13.65 6.19
N SER A 69 -18.75 14.22 7.30
CA SER A 69 -19.45 15.33 7.96
C SER A 69 -19.19 16.65 7.21
N GLY A 70 -20.22 17.14 6.52
CA GLY A 70 -20.14 18.39 5.78
C GLY A 70 -19.40 18.30 4.43
N ILE A 71 -19.65 19.30 3.58
CA ILE A 71 -19.24 19.29 2.17
C ILE A 71 -17.72 19.20 2.02
N TYR A 72 -16.97 19.96 2.82
CA TYR A 72 -15.51 19.99 2.73
C TYR A 72 -14.88 18.62 2.98
N ASN A 73 -15.29 17.91 4.03
CA ASN A 73 -14.72 16.61 4.39
C ASN A 73 -15.04 15.55 3.32
N ILE A 74 -16.25 15.57 2.75
CA ILE A 74 -16.66 14.71 1.63
C ILE A 74 -15.75 14.94 0.41
N VAL A 75 -15.52 16.22 0.05
CA VAL A 75 -14.69 16.58 -1.10
C VAL A 75 -13.25 16.12 -0.89
N ILE A 76 -12.65 16.40 0.27
CA ILE A 76 -11.28 15.97 0.58
C ILE A 76 -11.16 14.44 0.55
N TYR A 77 -12.05 13.73 1.22
CA TYR A 77 -12.05 12.27 1.23
C TYR A 77 -12.17 11.67 -0.19
N SER A 78 -13.07 12.23 -1.01
CA SER A 78 -13.27 11.77 -2.39
C SER A 78 -12.06 12.04 -3.27
N LEU A 79 -11.46 13.23 -3.17
CA LEU A 79 -10.27 13.60 -3.94
C LEU A 79 -9.07 12.73 -3.58
N MET A 80 -8.82 12.48 -2.29
CA MET A 80 -7.76 11.57 -1.84
C MET A 80 -7.94 10.17 -2.45
N GLY A 81 -9.16 9.63 -2.38
CA GLY A 81 -9.49 8.34 -3.00
C GLY A 81 -9.22 8.29 -4.51
N ILE A 82 -9.65 9.34 -5.25
CA ILE A 82 -9.42 9.44 -6.70
C ILE A 82 -7.92 9.50 -7.01
N VAL A 83 -7.16 10.33 -6.31
CA VAL A 83 -5.72 10.53 -6.55
C VAL A 83 -4.94 9.23 -6.30
N ILE A 84 -5.22 8.52 -5.20
CA ILE A 84 -4.57 7.24 -4.89
C ILE A 84 -5.00 6.12 -5.85
N MET A 85 -6.26 6.12 -6.30
CA MET A 85 -6.72 5.19 -7.34
C MET A 85 -5.95 5.41 -8.66
N LEU A 86 -5.79 6.67 -9.10
CA LEU A 86 -5.01 7.00 -10.28
C LEU A 86 -3.53 6.61 -10.11
N GLN A 87 -2.95 6.81 -8.92
CA GLN A 87 -1.58 6.37 -8.62
C GLN A 87 -1.43 4.85 -8.73
N THR A 88 -2.44 4.11 -8.28
CA THR A 88 -2.48 2.64 -8.37
C THR A 88 -2.56 2.19 -9.83
N ILE A 89 -3.38 2.85 -10.65
CA ILE A 89 -3.46 2.59 -12.10
C ILE A 89 -2.13 2.90 -12.80
N PHE A 90 -1.47 4.01 -12.44
CA PHE A 90 -0.16 4.34 -13.01
C PHE A 90 0.90 3.31 -12.59
N SER A 91 0.84 2.81 -11.36
CA SER A 91 1.71 1.72 -10.88
C SER A 91 1.49 0.44 -11.70
N LEU A 92 0.24 0.13 -12.07
CA LEU A 92 -0.08 -0.98 -12.98
C LEU A 92 0.52 -0.79 -14.37
N TYR A 93 0.48 0.42 -14.91
CA TYR A 93 1.14 0.75 -16.18
C TYR A 93 2.65 0.46 -16.12
N ILE A 94 3.32 0.82 -15.03
CA ILE A 94 4.75 0.51 -14.83
C ILE A 94 4.96 -1.00 -14.64
N ALA A 95 4.06 -1.70 -13.95
CA ALA A 95 4.10 -3.16 -13.84
C ALA A 95 4.15 -3.82 -15.22
N ILE A 96 3.27 -3.39 -16.14
CA ILE A 96 3.23 -3.89 -17.53
C ILE A 96 4.56 -3.63 -18.26
N LYS A 97 5.21 -2.48 -18.01
CA LYS A 97 6.54 -2.18 -18.58
C LYS A 97 7.59 -3.19 -18.11
N PHE A 98 7.58 -3.62 -16.85
CA PHE A 98 8.48 -4.67 -16.35
C PHE A 98 8.24 -6.04 -16.98
N PHE A 99 7.06 -6.31 -17.54
CA PHE A 99 6.81 -7.53 -18.32
C PHE A 99 7.31 -7.41 -19.77
N LYS A 100 7.23 -6.22 -20.36
CA LYS A 100 7.65 -5.95 -21.75
C LYS A 100 9.15 -5.73 -21.88
N TYR A 101 9.77 -5.11 -20.89
CA TYR A 101 11.21 -4.84 -20.86
C TYR A 101 11.88 -5.78 -19.86
N ARG A 102 12.98 -6.41 -20.29
CA ARG A 102 13.83 -7.24 -19.43
C ARG A 102 15.16 -6.52 -19.26
N PRO A 103 15.43 -5.92 -18.09
CA PRO A 103 16.71 -5.26 -17.86
C PRO A 103 17.82 -6.33 -17.87
N LEU A 104 18.91 -6.07 -18.57
CA LEU A 104 20.01 -7.03 -18.72
C LEU A 104 20.92 -7.11 -17.48
N GLU A 105 20.87 -6.08 -16.63
CA GLU A 105 21.80 -5.91 -15.49
C GLU A 105 21.34 -6.61 -14.21
N ILE A 106 20.10 -7.11 -14.14
CA ILE A 106 19.56 -7.77 -12.95
C ILE A 106 19.19 -9.23 -13.21
N SER A 107 19.32 -10.06 -12.18
CA SER A 107 19.03 -11.48 -12.26
C SER A 107 17.54 -11.76 -12.52
N ASP A 108 17.25 -12.91 -13.12
CA ASP A 108 15.88 -13.36 -13.35
C ASP A 108 15.06 -13.46 -12.07
N ALA A 109 15.71 -13.83 -10.96
CA ALA A 109 15.10 -13.84 -9.65
C ALA A 109 14.58 -12.45 -9.26
N MET A 110 15.42 -11.41 -9.42
CA MET A 110 15.06 -10.03 -9.09
C MET A 110 13.94 -9.52 -10.00
N ILE A 111 13.99 -9.81 -11.31
CA ILE A 111 12.94 -9.40 -12.25
C ILE A 111 11.58 -9.98 -11.85
N TRP A 112 11.52 -11.28 -11.52
CA TRP A 112 10.29 -11.91 -11.07
C TRP A 112 9.84 -11.43 -9.68
N ALA A 113 10.78 -11.09 -8.80
CA ALA A 113 10.48 -10.52 -7.50
C ALA A 113 9.80 -9.16 -7.62
N ILE A 114 10.32 -8.31 -8.50
CA ILE A 114 9.73 -6.99 -8.81
C ILE A 114 8.34 -7.17 -9.42
N ARG A 115 8.19 -8.04 -10.42
CA ARG A 115 6.92 -8.29 -11.11
C ARG A 115 5.83 -8.75 -10.13
N LEU A 116 6.12 -9.78 -9.35
CA LEU A 116 5.17 -10.31 -8.36
C LEU A 116 4.94 -9.31 -7.22
N GLY A 117 5.99 -8.62 -6.75
CA GLY A 117 5.88 -7.60 -5.71
C GLY A 117 4.93 -6.48 -6.11
N ILE A 118 5.05 -5.95 -7.33
CA ILE A 118 4.15 -4.92 -7.85
C ILE A 118 2.71 -5.47 -7.99
N LEU A 119 2.53 -6.67 -8.57
CA LEU A 119 1.18 -7.23 -8.78
C LEU A 119 0.44 -7.49 -7.47
N ILE A 120 1.10 -8.10 -6.48
CA ILE A 120 0.51 -8.34 -5.16
C ILE A 120 0.19 -7.01 -4.48
N SER A 121 1.10 -6.04 -4.54
CA SER A 121 0.86 -4.72 -3.94
C SER A 121 -0.31 -4.00 -4.58
N ILE A 122 -0.48 -4.07 -5.90
CA ILE A 122 -1.63 -3.48 -6.60
C ILE A 122 -2.93 -4.18 -6.18
N PHE A 123 -2.94 -5.51 -6.11
CA PHE A 123 -4.12 -6.26 -5.65
C PHE A 123 -4.58 -5.78 -4.27
N PHE A 124 -3.65 -5.67 -3.32
CA PHE A 124 -3.99 -5.20 -1.98
C PHE A 124 -4.20 -3.67 -1.90
N ALA A 125 -3.65 -2.88 -2.83
CA ALA A 125 -3.99 -1.46 -2.96
C ALA A 125 -5.48 -1.27 -3.29
N PHE A 126 -6.03 -2.07 -4.21
CA PHE A 126 -7.47 -2.08 -4.48
C PHE A 126 -8.31 -2.54 -3.28
N GLN A 127 -7.80 -3.47 -2.47
CA GLN A 127 -8.43 -3.84 -1.20
C GLN A 127 -8.51 -2.66 -0.21
N GLY A 128 -7.66 -1.64 -0.33
CA GLY A 128 -7.80 -0.37 0.39
C GLY A 128 -9.10 0.36 0.06
N GLY A 129 -9.57 0.29 -1.18
CA GLY A 129 -10.88 0.81 -1.59
C GLY A 129 -12.04 0.08 -0.90
N PHE A 130 -11.93 -1.25 -0.74
CA PHE A 130 -12.91 -2.05 0.01
C PHE A 130 -12.94 -1.66 1.49
N ILE A 131 -11.79 -1.40 2.11
CA ILE A 131 -11.72 -0.82 3.46
C ILE A 131 -12.45 0.54 3.49
N GLY A 132 -12.17 1.41 2.50
CA GLY A 132 -12.81 2.70 2.29
C GLY A 132 -14.34 2.64 2.32
N GLN A 133 -14.92 1.71 1.57
CA GLN A 133 -16.36 1.53 1.43
C GLN A 133 -17.06 1.08 2.72
N ARG A 134 -16.36 0.34 3.58
CA ARG A 134 -16.94 -0.15 4.84
C ARG A 134 -17.14 0.94 5.88
N MET A 135 -16.44 2.07 5.76
CA MET A 135 -16.52 3.19 6.71
C MET A 135 -16.29 2.77 8.17
N ALA A 136 -15.51 1.71 8.39
CA ALA A 136 -15.24 1.11 9.69
C ALA A 136 -13.82 0.51 9.70
N HIS A 137 -13.17 0.57 10.86
CA HIS A 137 -11.87 -0.03 11.12
C HIS A 137 -11.98 -1.50 11.53
N THR A 138 -13.01 -1.89 12.28
CA THR A 138 -13.19 -3.26 12.79
C THR A 138 -14.21 -4.07 12.01
N VAL A 139 -14.04 -5.40 12.03
CA VAL A 139 -14.98 -6.37 11.48
C VAL A 139 -15.51 -7.26 12.61
N GLY A 140 -16.83 -7.44 12.67
CA GLY A 140 -17.48 -8.23 13.72
C GLY A 140 -17.78 -7.47 15.01
N ALA A 141 -17.46 -6.17 15.08
CA ALA A 141 -17.82 -5.26 16.16
C ALA A 141 -17.77 -3.80 15.71
N GLY A 142 -18.34 -2.90 16.51
CA GLY A 142 -18.19 -1.46 16.33
C GLY A 142 -16.76 -0.97 16.57
N ASP A 143 -16.40 0.12 15.90
CA ASP A 143 -15.07 0.72 16.00
C ASP A 143 -14.76 1.15 17.44
N GLY A 144 -13.57 0.78 17.93
CA GLY A 144 -13.16 1.07 19.30
C GLY A 144 -12.33 -0.06 19.90
N GLY A 145 -12.01 0.08 21.19
CA GLY A 145 -11.27 -0.93 21.94
C GLY A 145 -9.74 -0.86 21.79
N PRO A 146 -9.02 -1.81 22.42
CA PRO A 146 -7.57 -1.82 22.46
C PRO A 146 -6.98 -2.18 21.09
N GLY A 147 -6.01 -1.39 20.65
CA GLY A 147 -5.24 -1.65 19.44
C GLY A 147 -3.75 -1.86 19.72
N ILE A 148 -3.06 -2.49 18.78
CA ILE A 148 -1.59 -2.64 18.83
C ILE A 148 -0.95 -1.24 18.88
N LEU A 149 0.10 -1.09 19.69
CA LEU A 149 0.85 0.17 19.81
C LEU A 149 1.28 0.68 18.42
N PHE A 150 1.21 2.00 18.24
CA PHE A 150 1.44 2.70 16.98
C PHE A 150 0.39 2.39 15.92
N PHE A 151 0.24 1.14 15.45
CA PHE A 151 -0.64 0.77 14.34
C PHE A 151 -2.12 1.00 14.61
N ASN A 152 -2.54 0.80 15.85
CA ASN A 152 -3.93 0.87 16.28
C ASN A 152 -4.84 -0.13 15.55
N TRP A 153 -4.28 -1.31 15.22
CA TRP A 153 -5.03 -2.45 14.70
C TRP A 153 -5.72 -3.18 15.85
N SER A 154 -6.97 -3.60 15.65
CA SER A 154 -7.76 -4.23 16.70
C SER A 154 -7.08 -5.50 17.23
N THR A 155 -7.06 -5.63 18.56
CA THR A 155 -6.58 -6.85 19.26
C THR A 155 -7.71 -7.78 19.66
N ARG A 156 -8.97 -7.41 19.37
CA ARG A 156 -10.17 -8.15 19.78
C ARG A 156 -11.08 -8.57 18.63
N HIS A 157 -10.94 -7.92 17.48
CA HIS A 157 -11.80 -8.11 16.32
C HIS A 157 -10.99 -8.11 15.04
N GLY A 158 -11.61 -8.52 13.94
CA GLY A 158 -10.97 -8.52 12.63
C GLY A 158 -10.59 -7.12 12.18
N ASP A 159 -9.41 -7.00 11.55
CA ASP A 159 -8.88 -5.73 11.06
C ASP A 159 -8.25 -5.90 9.67
N LEU A 160 -8.93 -5.38 8.66
CA LEU A 160 -8.55 -5.53 7.25
C LEU A 160 -7.25 -4.78 6.91
N ARG A 161 -6.81 -3.85 7.76
CA ARG A 161 -5.60 -3.05 7.54
C ARG A 161 -4.33 -3.88 7.68
N ILE A 162 -4.39 -5.01 8.40
CA ILE A 162 -3.26 -5.94 8.54
C ILE A 162 -2.92 -6.53 7.18
N ALA A 163 -3.90 -7.14 6.51
CA ALA A 163 -3.71 -7.70 5.18
C ALA A 163 -3.36 -6.61 4.15
N HIS A 164 -3.99 -5.44 4.26
CA HIS A 164 -3.64 -4.29 3.41
C HIS A 164 -2.16 -3.92 3.54
N PHE A 165 -1.67 -3.78 4.76
CA PHE A 165 -0.29 -3.39 5.06
C PHE A 165 0.71 -4.39 4.46
N PHE A 166 0.59 -5.67 4.82
CA PHE A 166 1.49 -6.70 4.27
C PHE A 166 1.34 -6.83 2.75
N GLY A 167 0.13 -6.72 2.23
CA GLY A 167 -0.14 -6.74 0.81
C GLY A 167 0.61 -5.65 0.05
N LEU A 168 0.48 -4.39 0.48
CA LEU A 168 1.22 -3.24 -0.08
C LEU A 168 2.74 -3.41 0.04
N HIS A 169 3.21 -4.04 1.12
CA HIS A 169 4.64 -4.25 1.36
C HIS A 169 5.25 -5.38 0.55
N ALA A 170 4.46 -6.13 -0.23
CA ALA A 170 4.99 -7.09 -1.21
C ALA A 170 5.98 -6.42 -2.18
N LEU A 171 5.79 -5.12 -2.46
CA LEU A 171 6.68 -4.30 -3.30
C LEU A 171 8.12 -4.29 -2.79
N GLN A 172 8.33 -4.31 -1.47
CA GLN A 172 9.66 -4.35 -0.87
C GLN A 172 10.08 -5.78 -0.50
N ILE A 173 9.15 -6.57 0.03
CA ILE A 173 9.45 -7.89 0.62
C ILE A 173 9.95 -8.89 -0.43
N LEU A 174 9.34 -8.92 -1.62
CA LEU A 174 9.74 -9.88 -2.66
C LEU A 174 11.13 -9.56 -3.23
N PRO A 175 11.45 -8.30 -3.61
CA PRO A 175 12.82 -7.93 -3.99
C PRO A 175 13.84 -8.18 -2.87
N ALA A 176 13.51 -7.85 -1.63
CA ALA A 176 14.38 -8.10 -0.48
C ALA A 176 14.65 -9.60 -0.30
N PHE A 177 13.63 -10.46 -0.45
CA PHE A 177 13.80 -11.91 -0.43
C PHE A 177 14.79 -12.38 -1.51
N ALA A 178 14.61 -11.95 -2.76
CA ALA A 178 15.51 -12.35 -3.84
C ALA A 178 16.97 -11.92 -3.59
N TRP A 179 17.16 -10.73 -3.01
CA TRP A 179 18.48 -10.18 -2.67
C TRP A 179 19.14 -10.90 -1.48
N ILE A 180 18.44 -10.99 -0.34
CA ILE A 180 18.95 -11.58 0.91
C ILE A 180 19.31 -13.04 0.72
N PHE A 181 18.43 -13.82 0.08
CA PHE A 181 18.62 -15.25 -0.12
C PHE A 181 19.41 -15.59 -1.39
N LYS A 182 19.89 -14.57 -2.12
CA LYS A 182 20.65 -14.72 -3.38
C LYS A 182 19.97 -15.73 -4.32
N ALA A 183 18.66 -15.57 -4.50
CA ALA A 183 17.82 -16.57 -5.16
C ALA A 183 18.35 -16.89 -6.56
N LYS A 184 18.58 -18.18 -6.83
CA LYS A 184 19.09 -18.68 -8.11
C LYS A 184 17.92 -18.93 -9.04
N GLY A 185 17.61 -17.95 -9.89
CA GLY A 185 16.53 -18.04 -10.87
C GLY A 185 15.13 -17.73 -10.32
N LYS A 186 14.14 -17.80 -11.20
CA LYS A 186 12.77 -17.32 -10.92
C LYS A 186 11.95 -18.22 -9.97
N LEU A 187 12.22 -19.51 -9.91
CA LEU A 187 11.34 -20.47 -9.24
C LEU A 187 11.22 -20.25 -7.72
N PRO A 188 12.31 -20.07 -6.95
CA PRO A 188 12.20 -19.80 -5.51
C PRO A 188 11.38 -18.54 -5.21
N VAL A 189 11.54 -17.51 -6.04
CA VAL A 189 10.83 -16.24 -5.92
C VAL A 189 9.34 -16.39 -6.23
N ILE A 190 8.99 -17.16 -7.25
CA ILE A 190 7.59 -17.46 -7.57
C ILE A 190 6.93 -18.24 -6.43
N ILE A 191 7.59 -19.29 -5.92
CA ILE A 191 7.09 -20.08 -4.79
C ILE A 191 6.86 -19.18 -3.57
N PHE A 192 7.86 -18.37 -3.22
CA PHE A 192 7.75 -17.43 -2.10
C PHE A 192 6.63 -16.40 -2.33
N GLY A 193 6.55 -15.82 -3.52
CA GLY A 193 5.51 -14.85 -3.86
C GLY A 193 4.09 -15.42 -3.79
N VAL A 194 3.88 -16.66 -4.25
CA VAL A 194 2.59 -17.35 -4.13
C VAL A 194 2.27 -17.65 -2.67
N ALA A 195 3.22 -18.22 -1.92
CA ALA A 195 3.03 -18.48 -0.49
C ALA A 195 2.72 -17.20 0.30
N TYR A 196 3.42 -16.11 -0.02
CA TYR A 196 3.19 -14.80 0.56
C TYR A 196 1.79 -14.29 0.25
N PHE A 197 1.37 -14.32 -1.03
CA PHE A 197 0.03 -13.91 -1.45
C PHE A 197 -1.07 -14.71 -0.73
N LEU A 198 -0.91 -16.02 -0.64
CA LEU A 198 -1.87 -16.90 0.06
C LEU A 198 -1.93 -16.58 1.55
N CYS A 199 -0.79 -16.36 2.20
CA CYS A 199 -0.73 -15.99 3.61
C CYS A 199 -1.44 -14.66 3.89
N VAL A 200 -1.17 -13.62 3.09
CA VAL A 200 -1.83 -12.31 3.25
C VAL A 200 -3.32 -12.40 2.92
N SER A 201 -3.70 -13.20 1.93
CA SER A 201 -5.11 -13.46 1.59
C SER A 201 -5.83 -14.21 2.71
N PHE A 202 -5.15 -15.13 3.39
CA PHE A 202 -5.66 -15.80 4.57
C PHE A 202 -5.87 -14.81 5.72
N LEU A 203 -4.94 -13.89 5.98
CA LEU A 203 -5.12 -12.81 6.97
C LEU A 203 -6.35 -11.95 6.64
N PHE A 204 -6.53 -11.61 5.35
CA PHE A 204 -7.71 -10.86 4.90
C PHE A 204 -9.01 -11.63 5.17
N TYR A 205 -9.05 -12.92 4.81
CA TYR A 205 -10.20 -13.77 5.05
C TYR A 205 -10.49 -13.96 6.54
N HIS A 206 -9.47 -14.17 7.36
CA HIS A 206 -9.61 -14.32 8.81
C HIS A 206 -10.20 -13.05 9.45
N ALA A 207 -9.71 -11.89 9.02
CA ALA A 207 -10.25 -10.59 9.44
C ALA A 207 -11.71 -10.39 8.97
N LEU A 208 -12.09 -10.87 7.78
CA LEU A 208 -13.50 -10.83 7.32
C LEU A 208 -14.44 -11.66 8.21
N LEU A 209 -13.95 -12.74 8.81
CA LEU A 209 -14.69 -13.54 9.81
C LEU A 209 -14.78 -12.85 11.18
N GLY A 210 -14.25 -11.63 11.32
CA GLY A 210 -14.22 -10.88 12.57
C GLY A 210 -13.24 -11.43 13.61
N LYS A 211 -12.36 -12.35 13.21
CA LYS A 211 -11.39 -12.99 14.10
C LYS A 211 -10.11 -12.17 14.19
N VAL A 212 -9.49 -12.18 15.37
CA VAL A 212 -8.17 -11.57 15.61
C VAL A 212 -7.11 -12.32 14.80
N PHE A 213 -6.03 -11.61 14.44
CA PHE A 213 -4.88 -12.16 13.73
C PHE A 213 -4.18 -13.28 14.51
#